data_AF-V5HIT1-F1
#
_entry.id   AF-V5HIT1-F1
#
_cell.length_a   1.000
_cell.length_b   1.000
_cell.length_c   1.000
_cell.angle_alpha   90.00
_cell.angle_beta   90.00
_cell.angle_gamma   90.00
#
_symmetry.space_group_name_H-M   'P 1'
#
loop_
_entity.id
_entity.type
_entity.pdbx_description
1 polymer ?
#
loop_
_entity_poly.entity_id
_entity_poly.type
_entity_poly.pdbx_seq_one_letter_code
_entity_poly.pdbx_strand_id
1 'polypeptide(L)'
;GADLVPVFSFGENDIFYQVKNPPGSRLRWFQERMKAMTGLSPVIFYGRGIMQYSFGYVPFRKKVVVVVGKPIGLPKIENPTAEDVSFWHEKYISALTELFEEHKAKCGAKDASLTVL
;
A
#
# COMPACT_ATOMS: atom_id res chain seq x y z
N GLY A 1 -22.91 -11.54 7.33
CA GLY A 1 -22.26 -10.62 6.40
C GLY A 1 -21.37 -9.70 7.19
N ALA A 2 -20.66 -8.82 6.52
CA ALA A 2 -19.86 -7.77 7.14
C ALA A 2 -19.82 -6.55 6.21
N ASP A 3 -19.52 -5.38 6.75
CA ASP A 3 -19.34 -4.19 5.91
C ASP A 3 -17.88 -4.12 5.44
N LEU A 4 -17.68 -4.05 4.12
CA LEU A 4 -16.37 -3.77 3.53
C LEU A 4 -16.22 -2.25 3.41
N VAL A 5 -15.25 -1.69 4.11
CA VAL A 5 -15.02 -0.23 4.12
C VAL A 5 -13.75 0.07 3.31
N PRO A 6 -13.85 0.80 2.19
CA PRO A 6 -12.67 1.21 1.43
C PRO A 6 -11.91 2.29 2.20
N VAL A 7 -10.61 2.07 2.39
CA VAL A 7 -9.72 2.98 3.11
C VAL A 7 -8.47 3.21 2.26
N PHE A 8 -8.06 4.46 2.12
CA PHE A 8 -6.85 4.83 1.39
C PHE A 8 -6.01 5.82 2.18
N SER A 9 -4.69 5.62 2.17
CA SER A 9 -3.71 6.43 2.91
C SER A 9 -2.81 7.20 1.95
N PHE A 10 -3.01 8.52 1.85
CA PHE A 10 -2.13 9.40 1.09
C PHE A 10 -0.87 9.75 1.90
N GLY A 11 0.29 9.77 1.23
CA GLY A 11 1.58 10.17 1.84
C GLY A 11 2.30 9.07 2.62
N GLU A 12 1.78 7.84 2.61
CA GLU A 12 2.42 6.69 3.29
C GLU A 12 3.82 6.40 2.72
N ASN A 13 4.00 6.53 1.40
CA ASN A 13 5.28 6.33 0.74
C ASN A 13 6.38 7.33 1.16
N ASP A 14 6.03 8.45 1.78
CA ASP A 14 6.99 9.48 2.19
C ASP A 14 7.57 9.23 3.59
N ILE A 15 6.98 8.31 4.37
CA ILE A 15 7.37 8.08 5.77
C ILE A 15 8.63 7.23 5.89
N PHE A 16 8.98 6.48 4.84
CA PHE A 16 10.22 5.70 4.75
C PHE A 16 10.86 5.89 3.39
N TYR A 17 12.18 5.95 3.35
CA TYR A 17 12.92 5.87 2.10
C TYR A 17 13.22 4.41 1.79
N GLN A 18 12.63 3.89 0.72
CA GLN A 18 12.99 2.59 0.19
C GLN A 18 14.11 2.75 -0.85
N VAL A 19 15.17 1.97 -0.69
CA VAL A 19 16.29 2.01 -1.63
C VAL A 19 15.81 1.53 -3.00
N LYS A 20 16.09 2.31 -4.05
CA LYS A 20 15.74 1.97 -5.44
C LYS A 20 16.28 0.58 -5.76
N ASN A 21 15.39 -0.29 -6.22
CA ASN A 21 15.71 -1.69 -6.47
C ASN A 21 15.24 -2.15 -7.86
N PRO A 22 15.79 -1.54 -8.94
CA PRO A 22 15.38 -1.89 -10.29
C PRO A 22 15.81 -3.32 -10.65
N PRO A 23 15.09 -3.98 -11.58
CA PRO A 23 15.50 -5.27 -12.15
C PRO A 23 16.94 -5.19 -12.69
N GLY A 24 17.76 -6.20 -12.39
CA GLY A 24 19.17 -6.24 -12.79
C GLY A 24 20.14 -5.45 -11.91
N SER A 25 19.67 -4.77 -10.86
CA SER A 25 20.58 -4.13 -9.91
C SER A 25 21.36 -5.16 -9.07
N ARG A 26 22.58 -4.80 -8.65
CA ARG A 26 23.40 -5.63 -7.74
C ARG A 26 22.68 -5.92 -6.42
N LEU A 27 21.86 -4.97 -5.95
CA LEU A 27 21.03 -5.13 -4.76
C LEU A 27 19.95 -6.19 -4.97
N ARG A 28 19.23 -6.15 -6.10
CA ARG A 28 18.22 -7.16 -6.47
C ARG A 28 18.83 -8.55 -6.55
N TRP A 29 19.99 -8.68 -7.22
CA TRP A 29 20.69 -9.96 -7.34
C TRP A 29 21.06 -10.54 -5.98
N PHE A 30 21.58 -9.70 -5.07
CA PHE A 30 21.89 -10.12 -3.71
C PHE A 30 20.65 -10.55 -2.93
N GLN A 31 19.55 -9.78 -3.01
CA GLN A 31 18.28 -10.11 -2.38
C GLN A 31 17.68 -11.41 -2.90
N GLU A 32 17.72 -11.64 -4.22
CA GLU A 32 17.25 -12.88 -4.84
C GLU A 32 18.08 -14.08 -4.37
N ARG A 33 19.41 -13.91 -4.29
CA ARG A 33 20.30 -14.95 -3.78
C ARG A 33 20.06 -15.24 -2.31
N MET A 34 19.87 -14.21 -1.48
CA MET A 34 19.50 -14.38 -0.07
C MET A 34 18.14 -15.06 0.07
N LYS A 35 17.12 -14.58 -0.65
CA LYS A 35 15.78 -15.17 -0.68
C LYS A 35 15.81 -16.64 -1.09
N ALA A 36 16.64 -17.01 -2.07
CA ALA A 36 16.79 -18.40 -2.50
C ALA A 36 17.45 -19.29 -1.42
N MET A 37 18.33 -18.73 -0.59
CA MET A 37 18.99 -19.47 0.48
C MET A 37 18.17 -19.52 1.78
N THR A 38 17.45 -18.46 2.14
CA THR A 38 16.80 -18.30 3.46
C THR A 38 15.28 -18.23 3.39
N GLY A 39 14.68 -18.18 2.20
CA GLY A 39 13.25 -17.95 1.98
C GLY A 39 12.82 -16.49 2.20
N LEU A 40 13.69 -15.64 2.76
CA LEU A 40 13.38 -14.25 3.14
C LEU A 40 14.24 -13.26 2.36
N SER A 41 13.59 -12.29 1.73
CA SER A 41 14.29 -11.18 1.06
C SER A 41 14.54 -10.05 2.05
N PRO A 42 15.79 -9.64 2.30
CA PRO A 42 16.08 -8.53 3.19
C PRO A 42 15.56 -7.22 2.59
N VAL A 43 14.60 -6.57 3.26
CA VAL A 43 14.04 -5.27 2.84
C VAL A 43 14.91 -4.15 3.39
N ILE A 44 15.48 -3.33 2.49
CA ILE A 44 16.28 -2.15 2.88
C ILE A 44 15.41 -0.91 2.74
N PHE A 45 14.91 -0.44 3.88
CA PHE A 45 14.25 0.85 4.05
C PHE A 45 14.85 1.55 5.25
N TYR A 46 14.85 2.89 5.25
CA TYR A 46 15.26 3.68 6.40
C TYR A 46 14.35 4.87 6.61
N GLY A 47 14.23 5.27 7.86
CA GLY A 47 13.61 6.51 8.32
C GLY A 47 14.60 7.32 9.14
N ARG A 48 14.13 7.95 10.21
CA ARG A 48 14.95 8.72 11.17
C ARG A 48 15.44 7.87 12.35
N GLY A 49 16.51 8.32 13.00
CA GLY A 49 16.99 7.77 14.27
C GLY A 49 16.17 8.26 15.46
N ILE A 50 16.31 7.58 16.60
CA ILE A 50 15.61 7.93 17.85
C ILE A 50 16.14 9.26 18.44
N MET A 51 17.44 9.54 18.27
CA MET A 51 18.10 10.77 18.74
C MET A 51 18.69 11.65 17.61
N GLN A 52 18.89 11.12 16.40
CA GLN A 52 19.50 11.83 15.26
C GLN A 52 18.59 11.75 14.02
N TYR A 53 18.49 12.83 13.24
CA TYR A 53 17.65 12.87 12.02
C TYR A 53 18.26 12.16 10.80
N SER A 54 19.44 11.53 10.95
CA SER A 54 20.28 11.09 9.82
C SER A 54 19.97 9.67 9.31
N PHE A 55 19.73 8.69 10.19
CA PHE A 55 19.49 7.29 9.81
C PHE A 55 18.86 6.47 10.96
N GLY A 56 17.82 5.67 10.67
CA GLY A 56 17.21 4.75 11.64
C GLY A 56 15.94 4.07 11.11
N TYR A 57 15.15 3.47 12.02
CA TYR A 57 13.92 2.74 11.68
C TYR A 57 12.62 3.47 12.06
N VAL A 58 12.71 4.70 12.57
CA VAL A 58 11.53 5.49 12.95
C VAL A 58 10.99 6.20 11.71
N PRO A 59 9.66 6.25 11.46
CA PRO A 59 9.12 6.98 10.32
C PRO A 59 9.51 8.46 10.30
N PHE A 60 9.72 9.01 9.11
CA PHE A 60 9.87 10.44 8.89
C PHE A 60 8.60 11.20 9.31
N ARG A 61 8.78 12.43 9.75
CA ARG A 61 7.66 13.34 10.09
C ARG A 61 7.05 13.89 8.81
N LYS A 62 6.22 13.10 8.16
CA LYS A 62 5.47 13.47 6.95
C LYS A 62 3.98 13.37 7.23
N LYS A 63 3.21 14.19 6.50
CA LYS A 63 1.75 14.21 6.63
C LYS A 63 1.18 12.97 5.95
N VAL A 64 0.48 12.15 6.71
CA VAL A 64 -0.32 11.03 6.19
C VAL A 64 -1.78 11.40 6.33
N VAL A 65 -2.55 11.29 5.26
CA VAL A 65 -4.00 11.56 5.26
C VAL A 65 -4.72 10.26 4.94
N VAL A 66 -5.48 9.75 5.90
CA VAL A 66 -6.31 8.56 5.73
C VAL A 66 -7.72 9.01 5.39
N VAL A 67 -8.24 8.52 4.27
CA VAL A 67 -9.63 8.72 3.85
C VAL A 67 -10.39 7.41 4.00
N VAL A 68 -11.59 7.50 4.54
CA VAL A 68 -12.48 6.37 4.82
C VAL A 68 -13.75 6.58 4.01
N GLY A 69 -14.04 5.64 3.12
CA GLY A 69 -15.20 5.71 2.24
C GLY A 69 -16.44 5.09 2.86
N LYS A 70 -17.50 5.03 2.06
CA LYS A 70 -18.79 4.47 2.45
C LYS A 70 -18.69 2.94 2.64
N PRO A 71 -19.30 2.36 3.69
CA PRO A 71 -19.37 0.92 3.86
C PRO A 71 -20.15 0.25 2.72
N ILE A 72 -19.63 -0.88 2.24
CA ILE A 72 -20.26 -1.77 1.26
C ILE A 72 -20.78 -2.99 2.02
N GLY A 73 -22.10 -3.12 2.13
CA GLY A 73 -22.71 -4.25 2.84
C GLY A 73 -22.53 -5.57 2.10
N LEU A 74 -21.74 -6.48 2.66
CA LEU A 74 -21.51 -7.82 2.13
C LEU A 74 -22.48 -8.82 2.79
N PRO A 75 -23.31 -9.56 2.03
CA PRO A 75 -24.13 -10.63 2.58
C PRO A 75 -23.26 -11.78 3.12
N LYS A 76 -23.80 -12.60 4.02
CA LYS A 76 -23.13 -13.86 4.41
C LYS A 76 -23.28 -14.85 3.26
N ILE A 77 -22.18 -15.34 2.71
CA ILE A 77 -22.16 -16.45 1.73
C ILE A 77 -21.40 -17.60 2.40
N GLU A 78 -22.04 -18.75 2.60
CA GLU A 78 -21.44 -19.84 3.38
C GLU A 78 -20.32 -20.57 2.62
N ASN A 79 -20.48 -20.74 1.31
CA ASN A 79 -19.47 -21.32 0.42
C ASN A 79 -19.30 -20.37 -0.78
N PRO A 80 -18.47 -19.32 -0.66
CA PRO A 80 -18.29 -18.36 -1.75
C PRO A 80 -17.61 -19.01 -2.95
N THR A 81 -18.12 -18.73 -4.14
CA THR A 81 -17.45 -19.10 -5.39
C THR A 81 -16.36 -18.08 -5.74
N ALA A 82 -15.44 -18.43 -6.65
CA ALA A 82 -14.45 -17.49 -7.15
C ALA A 82 -15.09 -16.28 -7.84
N GLU A 83 -16.25 -16.49 -8.48
CA GLU A 83 -17.05 -15.45 -9.14
C GLU A 83 -17.63 -14.47 -8.13
N ASP A 84 -18.16 -14.96 -7.00
CA ASP A 84 -18.64 -14.10 -5.91
C ASP A 84 -17.51 -13.21 -5.38
N VAL A 85 -16.32 -13.79 -5.17
CA VAL A 85 -15.15 -13.05 -4.68
C VAL A 85 -14.72 -11.98 -5.68
N SER A 86 -14.63 -12.32 -6.97
CA SER A 86 -14.27 -11.35 -8.01
C SER A 86 -15.28 -10.20 -8.08
N PHE A 87 -16.57 -10.50 -8.04
CA PHE A 87 -17.63 -9.49 -8.07
C PHE A 87 -17.52 -8.49 -6.91
N TRP A 88 -17.34 -8.98 -5.68
CA TRP A 88 -17.22 -8.09 -4.51
C TRP A 88 -15.87 -7.35 -4.47
N HIS A 89 -14.81 -7.99 -4.95
CA HIS A 89 -13.50 -7.35 -5.10
C HIS A 89 -13.53 -6.20 -6.11
N GLU A 90 -14.14 -6.39 -7.27
CA GLU A 90 -14.33 -5.33 -8.28
C GLU A 90 -15.14 -4.16 -7.72
N LYS A 91 -16.21 -4.45 -6.97
CA LYS A 91 -17.01 -3.42 -6.31
C LYS A 91 -16.21 -2.63 -5.28
N TYR A 92 -15.35 -3.31 -4.52
CA TYR A 92 -14.43 -2.65 -3.59
C TYR A 92 -13.40 -1.78 -4.31
N ILE A 93 -12.78 -2.28 -5.38
CA ILE A 93 -11.81 -1.52 -6.19
C ILE A 93 -12.45 -0.27 -6.80
N SER A 94 -13.67 -0.37 -7.32
CA SER A 94 -14.39 0.78 -7.86
C SER A 94 -14.57 1.86 -6.80
N ALA A 95 -15.10 1.48 -5.63
CA ALA A 95 -15.33 2.41 -4.52
C ALA A 95 -14.01 3.02 -3.99
N LEU A 96 -12.93 2.24 -3.95
CA LEU A 96 -11.60 2.73 -3.57
C LEU A 96 -11.05 3.73 -4.61
N THR A 97 -11.26 3.45 -5.89
CA THR A 97 -10.81 4.30 -7.00
C THR A 97 -11.55 5.64 -6.99
N GLU A 98 -12.87 5.61 -6.81
CA GLU A 98 -13.69 6.82 -6.62
C GLU A 98 -13.21 7.64 -5.42
N LEU A 99 -12.98 6.99 -4.28
CA LEU A 99 -12.49 7.63 -3.06
C LEU A 99 -11.12 8.30 -3.28
N PHE A 100 -10.23 7.63 -4.02
CA PHE A 100 -8.93 8.16 -4.40
C PHE A 100 -9.08 9.40 -5.30
N GLU A 101 -9.85 9.30 -6.38
CA GLU A 101 -10.06 10.37 -7.35
C GLU A 101 -10.66 11.63 -6.71
N GLU A 102 -11.60 11.47 -5.78
CA GLU A 102 -12.21 12.57 -5.04
C GLU A 102 -11.18 13.33 -4.16
N HIS A 103 -10.23 12.61 -3.57
CA HIS A 103 -9.34 13.15 -2.54
C HIS A 103 -7.91 13.44 -3.04
N LYS A 104 -7.48 12.91 -4.19
CA LYS A 104 -6.11 13.04 -4.71
C LYS A 104 -5.67 14.49 -4.88
N ALA A 105 -6.58 15.36 -5.34
CA ALA A 105 -6.27 16.77 -5.55
C ALA A 105 -6.04 17.53 -4.23
N LYS A 106 -6.80 17.19 -3.18
CA LYS A 106 -6.68 17.79 -1.84
C LYS A 106 -5.43 17.28 -1.10
N CYS A 107 -5.00 16.06 -1.41
CA CYS A 107 -3.86 15.41 -0.78
C CYS A 107 -2.53 15.62 -1.51
N GLY A 108 -2.50 16.45 -2.56
CA GLY A 108 -1.27 16.79 -3.30
C GLY A 108 -0.84 15.73 -4.33
N ALA A 109 -1.72 14.79 -4.68
CA ALA A 109 -1.47 13.70 -5.62
C ALA A 109 -2.23 13.90 -6.95
N LYS A 110 -2.30 15.15 -7.46
CA LYS A 110 -3.10 15.51 -8.65
C LYS A 110 -2.74 14.69 -9.89
N ASP A 111 -1.45 14.45 -10.10
CA ASP A 111 -0.92 13.76 -11.27
C ASP A 111 -0.73 12.25 -11.06
N ALA A 112 -1.16 11.72 -9.91
CA ALA A 112 -1.03 10.31 -9.59
C ALA A 112 -2.22 9.50 -10.14
N SER A 113 -1.93 8.33 -10.69
CA SER A 113 -2.91 7.31 -11.06
C SER A 113 -2.86 6.14 -10.07
N LEU A 114 -4.02 5.67 -9.62
CA LEU A 114 -4.11 4.47 -8.79
C LEU A 114 -4.11 3.22 -9.69
N THR A 115 -3.18 2.32 -9.43
CA THR A 115 -3.17 0.97 -10.02
C THR A 115 -3.28 -0.04 -8.89
N VAL A 116 -4.35 -0.85 -8.91
CA VAL A 116 -4.51 -1.99 -8.02
C VAL A 116 -3.95 -3.22 -8.75
N LEU A 117 -2.97 -3.91 -8.15
CA LEU A 117 -2.28 -5.08 -8.71
C LEU A 117 -2.94 -6.40 -8.29
#